data_AF-A0A651F3V1-F1
#
_entry.id   AF-A0A651F3V1-F1
#
_cell.length_a   1.000
_cell.length_b   1.000
_cell.length_c   1.000
_cell.angle_alpha   90.00
_cell.angle_beta   90.00
_cell.angle_gamma   90.00
#
_symmetry.space_group_name_H-M   'P 1'
#
loop_
_entity.id
_entity.type
_entity.pdbx_description
1 polymer ?
#
loop_
_entity_poly.entity_id
_entity_poly.type
_entity_poly.pdbx_seq_one_letter_code
_entity_poly.pdbx_strand_id
1 'polypeptide(L)'
;MSGIVRALTVFDDGFGSGPAIYAGGVFGQAGGNAANFIAKWNGASWSQLADGVNGVVRAMTVFENGFGNRLALYVGGEFTQADGSPANHIARWQECGRSFLCSNPPVGDINNDCVVDLNDFVILAANFGAGPGATFSQGDLNGDGFVNLNDFIILAGNFGSTGN
;
A
#
# COMPACT_ATOMS: atom_id res chain seq x y z
N MET A 1 10.34 19.54 6.67
CA MET A 1 10.54 18.58 7.77
C MET A 1 11.17 19.32 8.94
N SER A 2 10.82 18.99 10.19
CA SER A 2 11.44 19.62 11.38
C SER A 2 12.77 18.99 11.81
N GLY A 3 13.18 17.89 11.19
CA GLY A 3 14.45 17.21 11.45
C GLY A 3 15.00 16.48 10.23
N ILE A 4 15.87 15.50 10.46
CA ILE A 4 16.65 14.83 9.41
C ILE A 4 15.83 13.74 8.74
N VAL A 5 15.83 13.71 7.41
CA VAL A 5 15.34 12.57 6.61
C VAL A 5 16.49 11.59 6.41
N ARG A 6 16.28 10.31 6.72
CA ARG A 6 17.26 9.23 6.56
C ARG A 6 16.97 8.30 5.39
N ALA A 7 15.69 8.14 5.06
CA ALA A 7 15.24 7.30 3.97
C ALA A 7 14.14 8.02 3.19
N LEU A 8 14.12 7.81 1.89
CA LEU A 8 13.10 8.31 0.98
C LEU A 8 12.80 7.21 -0.05
N THR A 9 11.53 6.97 -0.34
CA THR A 9 11.14 6.05 -1.42
C THR A 9 9.89 6.55 -2.12
N VAL A 10 9.69 6.11 -3.36
CA VAL A 10 8.41 6.23 -4.05
C VAL A 10 7.65 4.94 -3.81
N PHE A 11 6.37 5.05 -3.48
CA PHE A 11 5.46 3.92 -3.34
C PHE A 11 4.08 4.35 -3.83
N ASP A 12 3.42 3.48 -4.59
CA ASP A 12 2.01 3.63 -4.91
C ASP A 12 1.24 2.73 -3.95
N ASP A 13 0.56 3.33 -2.98
CA ASP A 13 -0.26 2.59 -2.03
C ASP A 13 -1.66 2.28 -2.57
N GLY A 14 -1.93 2.58 -3.85
CA GLY A 14 -3.22 2.35 -4.47
C GLY A 14 -4.29 3.36 -4.09
N PHE A 15 -3.92 4.44 -3.38
CA PHE A 15 -4.84 5.52 -3.00
C PHE A 15 -4.45 6.87 -3.59
N GLY A 16 -5.43 7.54 -4.20
CA GLY A 16 -5.24 8.85 -4.82
C GLY A 16 -4.93 8.75 -6.31
N SER A 17 -4.21 9.73 -6.84
CA SER A 17 -3.94 9.88 -8.27
C SER A 17 -2.63 9.20 -8.73
N GLY A 18 -2.07 8.27 -7.95
CA GLY A 18 -0.86 7.51 -8.28
C GLY A 18 0.25 7.61 -7.23
N PRO A 19 1.52 7.35 -7.61
CA PRO A 19 2.61 7.16 -6.68
C PRO A 19 2.90 8.40 -5.82
N ALA A 20 3.20 8.15 -4.55
CA ALA A 20 3.56 9.16 -3.56
C ALA A 20 5.02 9.00 -3.09
N ILE A 21 5.58 10.06 -2.52
CA ILE A 21 6.90 10.01 -1.89
C ILE A 21 6.73 9.79 -0.39
N TYR A 22 7.45 8.83 0.15
CA TYR A 22 7.47 8.51 1.57
C TYR A 22 8.83 8.90 2.12
N ALA A 23 8.82 9.61 3.25
CA ALA A 23 10.01 10.06 3.95
C ALA A 23 10.05 9.44 5.35
N GLY A 24 11.20 8.90 5.73
CA GLY A 24 11.45 8.35 7.06
C GLY A 24 12.71 8.95 7.67
N GLY A 25 12.72 9.23 8.98
CA GLY A 25 13.92 9.75 9.63
C GLY A 25 13.75 10.12 11.10
N VAL A 26 14.43 11.20 11.49
CA VAL A 26 14.41 11.80 12.84
C VAL A 26 13.69 13.14 12.75
N PHE A 27 12.36 13.11 12.65
CA PHE A 27 11.53 14.31 12.62
C PHE A 27 10.19 14.06 13.30
N GLY A 28 9.58 15.12 13.81
CA GLY A 28 8.23 15.09 14.39
C GLY A 28 7.19 15.86 13.56
N GLN A 29 7.61 16.54 12.49
CA GLN A 29 6.73 17.31 11.62
C GLN A 29 7.17 17.27 10.15
N ALA A 30 6.18 17.24 9.26
CA ALA A 30 6.32 17.29 7.81
C ALA A 30 5.37 18.33 7.22
N GLY A 31 5.90 19.31 6.47
CA GLY A 31 5.07 20.38 5.88
C GLY A 31 4.25 21.21 6.87
N GLY A 32 4.68 21.32 8.13
CA GLY A 32 3.93 22.02 9.20
C GLY A 32 2.91 21.15 9.93
N ASN A 33 2.67 19.93 9.46
CA ASN A 33 1.80 18.95 10.11
C ASN A 33 2.61 18.01 11.02
N ALA A 34 1.97 17.47 12.06
CA ALA A 34 2.56 16.39 12.85
C ALA A 34 2.89 15.20 11.95
N ALA A 35 4.06 14.59 12.16
CA ALA A 35 4.48 13.39 11.45
C ALA A 35 5.51 12.63 12.29
N ASN A 36 5.10 11.48 12.85
CA ASN A 36 5.90 10.67 13.77
C ASN A 36 6.93 9.84 13.01
N PHE A 37 8.07 10.45 12.67
CA PHE A 37 9.23 9.85 12.00
C PHE A 37 9.01 9.28 10.60
N ILE A 38 7.76 9.25 10.12
CA ILE A 38 7.37 8.85 8.76
C ILE A 38 6.27 9.77 8.21
N ALA A 39 6.34 10.11 6.92
CA ALA A 39 5.40 11.03 6.26
C ALA A 39 5.22 10.68 4.77
N LYS A 40 4.05 11.00 4.21
CA LYS A 40 3.67 10.84 2.79
C LYS A 40 3.55 12.20 2.11
N TRP A 41 4.02 12.32 0.87
CA TRP A 41 3.83 13.47 -0.02
C TRP A 41 3.02 13.05 -1.23
N ASN A 42 1.85 13.66 -1.39
CA ASN A 42 0.89 13.34 -2.45
C ASN A 42 1.05 14.18 -3.74
N GLY A 43 2.13 14.95 -3.86
CA GLY A 43 2.32 15.90 -4.96
C GLY A 43 1.97 17.35 -4.62
N ALA A 44 1.21 17.58 -3.55
CA ALA A 44 0.77 18.92 -3.13
C ALA A 44 1.11 19.25 -1.66
N SER A 45 1.00 18.28 -0.75
CA SER A 45 1.25 18.47 0.68
C SER A 45 1.84 17.23 1.33
N TRP A 46 2.55 17.46 2.45
CA TRP A 46 2.99 16.40 3.34
C TRP A 46 1.89 16.08 4.35
N SER A 47 1.63 14.80 4.56
CA SER A 47 0.76 14.28 5.61
C SER A 47 1.49 13.23 6.45
N GLN A 48 1.00 13.02 7.66
CA GLN A 48 1.39 11.86 8.45
C GLN A 48 0.97 10.57 7.72
N LEU A 49 1.79 9.51 7.83
CA LEU A 49 1.39 8.17 7.41
C LEU A 49 0.79 7.45 8.62
N ALA A 50 -0.54 7.26 8.61
CA ALA A 50 -1.27 6.67 9.73
C ALA A 50 -0.90 7.31 11.08
N ASP A 51 -0.73 6.55 12.17
CA ASP A 51 -0.17 7.07 13.44
C ASP A 51 1.38 7.17 13.46
N GLY A 52 2.04 6.77 12.37
CA GLY A 52 3.48 6.75 12.20
C GLY A 52 4.17 5.65 13.01
N VAL A 53 5.39 5.92 13.48
CA VAL A 53 6.15 5.00 14.36
C VAL A 53 6.58 5.68 15.65
N ASN A 54 6.97 4.91 16.67
CA ASN A 54 7.44 5.48 17.95
C ASN A 54 8.96 5.66 18.05
N GLY A 55 9.70 5.55 16.94
CA GLY A 55 11.15 5.62 16.92
C GLY A 55 11.71 5.95 15.54
N VAL A 56 13.03 6.14 15.46
CA VAL A 56 13.69 6.61 14.25
C VAL A 56 13.58 5.60 13.12
N VAL A 57 13.15 6.05 11.94
CA VAL A 57 13.25 5.27 10.70
C VAL A 57 14.67 5.38 10.14
N ARG A 58 15.28 4.23 9.83
CA ARG A 58 16.65 4.13 9.31
C ARG A 58 16.69 3.66 7.85
N ALA A 59 15.73 2.87 7.43
CA ALA A 59 15.65 2.32 6.08
C ALA A 59 14.19 2.21 5.63
N MET A 60 13.98 2.34 4.33
CA MET A 60 12.70 2.05 3.69
C MET A 60 12.96 1.38 2.34
N THR A 61 12.10 0.44 1.96
CA THR A 61 12.11 -0.18 0.63
C THR A 61 10.70 -0.53 0.23
N VAL A 62 10.44 -0.53 -1.07
CA VAL A 62 9.24 -1.15 -1.63
C VAL A 62 9.61 -2.57 -2.06
N PHE A 63 8.74 -3.52 -1.74
CA PHE A 63 8.92 -4.90 -2.17
C PHE A 63 7.57 -5.52 -2.52
N GLU A 64 7.55 -6.27 -3.62
CA GLU A 64 6.41 -7.04 -4.09
C GLU A 64 6.38 -8.38 -3.36
N ASN A 65 5.30 -8.66 -2.62
CA ASN A 65 5.26 -9.83 -1.73
C ASN A 65 4.83 -11.13 -2.41
N GLY A 66 4.66 -11.14 -3.74
CA GLY A 66 4.29 -12.33 -4.52
C GLY A 66 2.82 -12.73 -4.47
N PHE A 67 1.95 -11.99 -3.75
CA PHE A 67 0.51 -12.17 -3.79
C PHE A 67 -0.12 -11.12 -4.71
N GLY A 68 -0.31 -11.48 -5.98
CA GLY A 68 -0.98 -10.65 -6.98
C GLY A 68 -0.29 -9.31 -7.26
N ASN A 69 1.04 -9.31 -7.43
CA ASN A 69 1.83 -8.10 -7.73
C ASN A 69 1.62 -6.91 -6.75
N ARG A 70 1.14 -7.17 -5.52
CA ARG A 70 0.95 -6.09 -4.55
C ARG A 70 2.29 -5.64 -3.96
N LEU A 71 2.65 -4.40 -4.26
CA LEU A 71 3.76 -3.70 -3.63
C LEU A 71 3.41 -3.36 -2.18
N ALA A 72 4.41 -3.43 -1.30
CA ALA A 72 4.30 -2.97 0.08
C ALA A 72 5.49 -2.08 0.42
N LEU A 73 5.26 -1.11 1.30
CA LEU A 73 6.33 -0.33 1.91
C LEU A 73 6.85 -1.06 3.16
N TYR A 74 8.10 -1.47 3.14
CA TYR A 74 8.80 -2.00 4.31
C TYR A 74 9.66 -0.91 4.93
N VAL A 75 9.52 -0.73 6.23
CA VAL A 75 10.19 0.30 7.01
C VAL A 75 11.01 -0.38 8.10
N GLY A 76 12.28 -0.02 8.22
CA GLY A 76 13.20 -0.53 9.23
C GLY A 76 13.76 0.60 10.10
N GLY A 77 13.92 0.36 11.39
CA GLY A 77 14.36 1.40 12.32
C GLY A 77 14.51 0.97 13.78
N GLU A 78 14.55 1.96 14.66
CA GLU A 78 14.67 1.79 16.12
C GLU A 78 13.31 1.77 16.84
N PHE A 79 12.21 1.77 16.09
CA PHE A 79 10.86 1.74 16.65
C PHE A 79 10.50 0.35 17.18
N THR A 80 9.56 0.33 18.12
CA THR A 80 8.91 -0.87 18.66
C THR A 80 7.41 -0.88 18.40
N GLN A 81 6.86 0.21 17.86
CA GLN A 81 5.47 0.33 17.45
C GLN A 81 5.37 1.04 16.10
N ALA A 82 4.42 0.59 15.30
CA ALA A 82 3.99 1.15 14.03
C ALA A 82 2.46 1.20 14.02
N ASP A 83 1.90 2.35 13.71
CA ASP A 83 0.45 2.58 13.69
C ASP A 83 -0.27 2.11 14.98
N GLY A 84 0.30 2.47 16.14
CA GLY A 84 -0.20 2.05 17.46
C GLY A 84 -0.03 0.56 17.80
N SER A 85 0.44 -0.27 16.86
CA SER A 85 0.60 -1.72 17.01
C SER A 85 2.05 -2.12 17.25
N PRO A 86 2.33 -3.21 18.00
CA PRO A 86 3.69 -3.72 18.19
C PRO A 86 4.37 -4.09 16.86
N ALA A 87 5.53 -3.48 16.61
CA ALA A 87 6.35 -3.75 15.44
C ALA A 87 7.83 -3.60 15.81
N ASN A 88 8.50 -4.72 16.05
CA ASN A 88 9.89 -4.74 16.55
C ASN A 88 10.87 -4.47 15.41
N HIS A 89 11.23 -3.20 15.22
CA HIS A 89 12.27 -2.70 14.31
C HIS A 89 11.97 -2.82 12.80
N ILE A 90 10.96 -3.58 12.40
CA ILE A 90 10.51 -3.71 11.02
C ILE A 90 8.98 -3.66 10.99
N ALA A 91 8.43 -2.90 10.06
CA ALA A 91 7.00 -2.81 9.81
C ALA A 91 6.73 -2.82 8.29
N ARG A 92 5.54 -3.31 7.94
CA ARG A 92 5.02 -3.36 6.57
C ARG A 92 3.79 -2.46 6.50
N TRP A 93 3.79 -1.50 5.58
CA TRP A 93 2.61 -0.72 5.20
C TRP A 93 2.05 -1.24 3.88
N GLN A 94 0.80 -1.66 3.95
CA GLN A 94 -0.11 -1.84 2.82
C GLN A 94 -1.40 -1.18 3.27
N GLU A 95 -1.86 -0.17 2.55
CA GLU A 95 -3.19 0.39 2.82
C GLU A 95 -4.21 -0.49 2.10
N CYS A 96 -5.27 -0.88 2.81
CA CYS A 96 -6.39 -1.66 2.28
C CYS A 96 -7.65 -0.97 2.79
N GLY A 97 -8.46 -0.42 1.90
CA GLY A 97 -9.61 0.41 2.25
C GLY A 97 -9.24 1.76 2.86
N ARG A 98 -10.29 2.53 3.17
CA ARG A 98 -10.19 3.68 4.10
C ARG A 98 -10.10 3.25 5.57
N SER A 99 -9.89 1.95 5.85
CA SER A 99 -9.99 1.37 7.18
C SER A 99 -8.68 0.70 7.57
N PHE A 100 -8.06 1.20 8.64
CA PHE A 100 -6.83 0.66 9.25
C PHE A 100 -6.97 -0.77 9.82
N LEU A 101 -8.09 -1.46 9.57
CA LEU A 101 -8.42 -2.78 10.10
C LEU A 101 -8.14 -3.93 9.12
N CYS A 102 -7.55 -3.67 7.95
CA CYS A 102 -7.31 -4.70 6.95
C CYS A 102 -5.81 -4.94 6.81
N SER A 103 -5.25 -5.70 7.74
CA SER A 103 -3.82 -6.03 7.82
C SER A 103 -3.35 -6.93 6.67
N ASN A 104 -4.29 -7.62 6.00
CA ASN A 104 -4.03 -8.49 4.86
C ASN A 104 -5.23 -8.47 3.88
N PRO A 105 -5.16 -7.73 2.77
CA PRO A 105 -6.27 -7.71 1.82
C PRO A 105 -6.41 -9.07 1.14
N PRO A 106 -7.64 -9.51 0.86
CA PRO A 106 -7.85 -10.74 0.13
C PRO A 106 -7.32 -10.60 -1.31
N VAL A 107 -6.83 -11.71 -1.87
CA VAL A 107 -6.44 -11.77 -3.28
C VAL A 107 -7.71 -11.61 -4.12
N GLY A 108 -7.70 -10.70 -5.10
CA GLY A 108 -8.87 -10.41 -5.94
C GLY A 108 -9.64 -9.14 -5.56
N ASP A 109 -9.33 -8.51 -4.43
CA ASP A 109 -9.78 -7.15 -4.09
C ASP A 109 -8.95 -6.15 -4.90
N ILE A 110 -9.50 -5.68 -6.02
CA ILE A 110 -8.84 -4.79 -6.98
C ILE A 110 -9.04 -3.32 -6.59
N ASN A 111 -10.20 -2.98 -6.01
CA ASN A 111 -10.54 -1.61 -5.64
C ASN A 111 -9.95 -1.18 -4.26
N ASN A 112 -9.29 -2.10 -3.57
CA ASN A 112 -8.74 -1.98 -2.23
C ASN A 112 -9.81 -1.52 -1.24
N ASP A 113 -10.98 -2.17 -1.17
CA ASP A 113 -12.00 -1.90 -0.14
C ASP A 113 -12.06 -2.96 0.97
N CYS A 114 -11.12 -3.91 0.94
CA CYS A 114 -10.98 -5.07 1.82
C CYS A 114 -12.00 -6.19 1.62
N VAL A 115 -12.82 -6.13 0.58
CA VAL A 115 -13.78 -7.18 0.23
C VAL A 115 -13.52 -7.58 -1.21
N VAL A 116 -13.60 -8.87 -1.53
CA VAL A 116 -13.68 -9.30 -2.93
C VAL A 116 -15.15 -9.34 -3.32
N ASP A 117 -15.62 -8.37 -4.09
CA ASP A 117 -17.03 -8.27 -4.47
C ASP A 117 -17.26 -7.87 -5.94
N LEU A 118 -18.49 -7.44 -6.24
CA LEU A 118 -18.87 -7.09 -7.59
C LEU A 118 -18.15 -5.82 -8.08
N ASN A 119 -17.72 -4.94 -7.17
CA ASN A 119 -16.95 -3.74 -7.53
C ASN A 119 -15.57 -4.12 -8.10
N ASP A 120 -14.95 -5.18 -7.58
CA ASP A 120 -13.71 -5.70 -8.17
C ASP A 120 -13.95 -6.32 -9.53
N PHE A 121 -15.05 -7.09 -9.66
CA PHE A 121 -15.43 -7.67 -10.94
C PHE A 121 -15.66 -6.59 -12.00
N VAL A 122 -16.27 -5.47 -11.62
CA VAL A 122 -16.48 -4.33 -12.53
C VAL A 122 -15.15 -3.79 -13.06
N ILE A 123 -14.11 -3.68 -12.22
CA ILE A 123 -12.78 -3.21 -12.66
C ILE A 123 -12.15 -4.22 -13.62
N LEU A 124 -12.16 -5.51 -13.27
CA LEU A 124 -11.60 -6.56 -14.12
C LEU A 124 -12.32 -6.60 -15.47
N ALA A 125 -13.66 -6.62 -15.47
CA ALA A 125 -14.46 -6.67 -16.68
C ALA A 125 -14.27 -5.42 -17.56
N ALA A 126 -14.12 -4.24 -16.97
CA ALA A 126 -13.89 -2.99 -17.70
C ALA A 126 -12.54 -2.97 -18.45
N ASN A 127 -11.56 -3.75 -17.99
CA ASN A 127 -10.22 -3.83 -18.56
C ASN A 127 -9.94 -5.17 -19.27
N PHE A 128 -10.95 -6.04 -19.43
CA PHE A 128 -10.74 -7.37 -19.99
C PHE A 128 -10.13 -7.30 -21.40
N GLY A 129 -9.04 -8.04 -21.61
CA GLY A 129 -8.22 -7.99 -22.83
C GLY A 129 -7.13 -6.92 -22.83
N ALA A 130 -6.97 -6.14 -21.76
CA ALA A 130 -5.84 -5.21 -21.62
C ALA A 130 -4.51 -5.96 -21.58
N GLY A 131 -3.46 -5.33 -22.10
CA GLY A 131 -2.11 -5.85 -22.19
C GLY A 131 -1.47 -5.59 -23.56
N PRO A 132 -0.13 -5.75 -23.68
CA PRO A 132 0.81 -6.12 -22.63
C PRO A 132 1.09 -4.99 -21.64
N GLY A 133 1.49 -5.35 -20.42
CA GLY A 133 1.84 -4.41 -19.35
C GLY A 133 0.65 -3.92 -18.53
N ALA A 134 -0.43 -4.71 -18.47
CA ALA A 134 -1.52 -4.47 -17.54
C ALA A 134 -1.01 -4.47 -16.10
N THR A 135 -1.69 -3.71 -15.23
CA THR A 135 -1.35 -3.61 -13.81
C THR A 135 -2.42 -4.29 -12.96
N PHE A 136 -2.10 -4.55 -11.68
CA PHE A 136 -3.07 -5.02 -10.70
C PHE A 136 -4.33 -4.14 -10.64
N SER A 137 -4.16 -2.82 -10.69
CA SER A 137 -5.28 -1.86 -10.69
C SER A 137 -6.14 -1.91 -11.96
N GLN A 138 -5.65 -2.54 -13.03
CA GLN A 138 -6.42 -2.86 -14.24
C GLN A 138 -7.02 -4.27 -14.17
N GLY A 139 -6.77 -5.04 -13.12
CA GLY A 139 -7.28 -6.40 -12.95
C GLY A 139 -6.34 -7.50 -13.44
N ASP A 140 -5.05 -7.21 -13.67
CA ASP A 140 -4.02 -8.25 -13.85
C ASP A 140 -3.62 -8.79 -12.46
N LEU A 141 -4.32 -9.83 -12.03
CA LEU A 141 -4.23 -10.43 -10.70
C LEU A 141 -3.13 -11.49 -10.62
N ASN A 142 -2.72 -12.07 -11.75
CA ASN A 142 -1.64 -13.06 -11.79
C ASN A 142 -0.26 -12.45 -12.15
N GLY A 143 -0.25 -11.18 -12.57
CA GLY A 143 0.96 -10.43 -12.91
C GLY A 143 1.59 -10.80 -14.25
N ASP A 144 0.83 -11.43 -15.16
CA ASP A 144 1.34 -11.87 -16.46
C ASP A 144 1.37 -10.74 -17.51
N GLY A 145 0.90 -9.55 -17.14
CA GLY A 145 0.84 -8.37 -17.98
C GLY A 145 -0.41 -8.29 -18.85
N PHE A 146 -1.39 -9.18 -18.66
CA PHE A 146 -2.65 -9.20 -19.39
C PHE A 146 -3.84 -9.38 -18.44
N VAL A 147 -4.95 -8.70 -18.74
CA VAL A 147 -6.22 -8.93 -18.04
C VAL A 147 -7.03 -9.95 -18.83
N ASN A 148 -7.17 -11.17 -18.31
CA ASN A 148 -7.76 -12.29 -19.03
C ASN A 148 -8.52 -13.25 -18.11
N LEU A 149 -8.85 -14.44 -18.63
CA LEU A 149 -9.65 -15.42 -17.89
C LEU A 149 -8.91 -15.97 -16.67
N ASN A 150 -7.57 -16.00 -16.68
CA ASN A 150 -6.78 -16.40 -15.52
C ASN A 150 -7.01 -15.46 -14.34
N ASP A 151 -7.12 -14.15 -14.59
CA ASP A 151 -7.44 -13.16 -13.55
C ASP A 151 -8.86 -13.32 -13.06
N PHE A 152 -9.81 -13.56 -13.96
CA PHE A 152 -11.19 -13.83 -13.57
C PHE A 152 -11.28 -15.06 -12.65
N ILE A 153 -10.51 -16.12 -12.92
CA ILE A 153 -10.47 -17.32 -12.06
C ILE A 153 -9.95 -16.96 -10.66
N ILE A 154 -8.94 -16.10 -10.55
CA ILE A 154 -8.42 -15.62 -9.26
C ILE A 154 -9.50 -14.84 -8.51
N LEU A 155 -10.16 -13.88 -9.16
CA LEU A 155 -11.22 -13.08 -8.56
C LEU A 155 -12.38 -13.97 -8.10
N ALA A 156 -12.91 -14.81 -9.00
CA ALA A 156 -14.05 -15.68 -8.71
C ALA A 156 -13.73 -16.71 -7.61
N GLY A 157 -12.49 -17.21 -7.56
CA GLY A 157 -12.04 -18.13 -6.51
C GLY A 157 -11.97 -17.52 -5.11
N ASN A 158 -11.93 -16.19 -5.01
CA ASN A 158 -11.85 -15.46 -3.75
C ASN A 158 -13.10 -14.61 -3.45
N PHE A 159 -14.14 -14.66 -4.29
CA PHE A 159 -15.33 -13.83 -4.13
C PHE A 159 -15.99 -13.98 -2.76
N GLY A 160 -16.30 -12.85 -2.12
CA GLY A 160 -16.83 -12.77 -0.76
C GLY A 160 -15.78 -12.84 0.35
N SER A 161 -14.49 -12.97 0.02
CA SER A 161 -13.41 -12.91 1.01
C SER A 161 -13.28 -11.50 1.59
N THR A 162 -12.96 -11.40 2.88
CA THR A 162 -12.71 -10.15 3.58
C THR A 162 -11.32 -10.15 4.20
N GLY A 163 -10.66 -9.00 4.23
CA GLY A 163 -9.43 -8.80 5.00
C GLY A 163 -9.69 -8.81 6.52
N ASN A 164 -8.71 -9.29 7.29
CA ASN A 164 -8.69 -9.21 8.77
C ASN A 164 -7.75 -8.12 9.28
#